data_AF-A0A9E7I0D1-F1
#
_entry.id   AF-A0A9E7I0D1-F1
#
_cell.length_a   1.000
_cell.length_b   1.000
_cell.length_c   1.000
_cell.angle_alpha   90.00
_cell.angle_beta   90.00
_cell.angle_gamma   90.00
#
_symmetry.space_group_name_H-M   'P 1'
#
loop_
_entity.id
_entity.type
_entity.pdbx_description
1 polymer ?
#
loop_
_entity_poly.entity_id
_entity_poly.type
_entity_poly.pdbx_seq_one_letter_code
_entity_poly.pdbx_strand_id
1 'polypeptide(L)'
;MSYPPCDDVKQLLIKCAEALSENKIEEFKLLVEETRSVVSISGEPIQRLGAYMLEGLVARHESSGTNIYRALRCREPEGSELLSYMRILYDICPYIKFGYMAANGAIADALRNEDSIHIIDFQIAQGTQWITLIQALAARPGGPPHVRITGIDDPVAEYARGGGLHTVGKLLLDMSKKFNIPLEFKGLPVYGPEVTREMLDIRPGEALAVNFTLQLHHTPDESVDVNNPRDGLLRLVKGLSPKVTTLVEQESNTNTTPFLTRFMETLDYYSAMFESIDVTLPRDSKERINVEQHCLAKDIVNIVACEGKDRIERHELLGKWRSRLSMAGFKPYPLSPYVNSVIKTLLGYYSDKYTLVEKDGTLLLGWKNRNLISASAWH
;
A
#
# COMPACT_ATOMS: atom_id res chain seq x y z
N MET A 1 22.74 -16.48 26.05
CA MET A 1 21.95 -15.52 26.83
C MET A 1 20.50 -15.73 26.43
N SER A 2 19.62 -15.97 27.40
CA SER A 2 18.18 -16.05 27.14
C SER A 2 17.68 -14.66 26.76
N TYR A 3 17.11 -14.52 25.57
CA TYR A 3 16.45 -13.29 25.15
C TYR A 3 15.27 -13.00 26.10
N PRO A 4 14.99 -11.73 26.42
CA PRO A 4 13.86 -11.37 27.25
C PRO A 4 12.53 -11.81 26.58
N PRO A 5 11.47 -12.07 27.38
CA PRO A 5 10.17 -12.47 26.84
C PRO A 5 9.62 -11.47 25.82
N CYS A 6 8.84 -11.95 24.84
CA CYS A 6 8.21 -11.14 23.81
C CYS A 6 7.43 -9.92 24.38
N ASP A 7 6.74 -10.14 25.50
CA ASP A 7 5.96 -9.10 26.18
C ASP A 7 6.82 -7.95 26.72
N ASP A 8 8.08 -8.22 27.05
CA ASP A 8 8.99 -7.24 27.65
C ASP A 8 9.39 -6.15 26.64
N VAL A 9 9.76 -6.55 25.41
CA VAL A 9 10.12 -5.60 24.34
C VAL A 9 8.95 -4.69 24.00
N LYS A 10 7.73 -5.24 23.90
CA LYS A 10 6.53 -4.45 23.63
C LYS A 10 6.29 -3.40 24.72
N GLN A 11 6.40 -3.79 26.00
CA GLN A 11 6.21 -2.88 27.12
C GLN A 11 7.28 -1.79 27.18
N LEU A 12 8.54 -2.11 26.91
CA LEU A 12 9.63 -1.14 26.86
C LEU A 12 9.39 -0.07 25.78
N LEU A 13 8.98 -0.48 24.57
CA LEU A 13 8.63 0.45 23.49
C LEU A 13 7.48 1.40 23.87
N ILE A 14 6.45 0.87 24.55
CA ILE A 14 5.31 1.67 25.02
C ILE A 14 5.77 2.71 26.04
N LYS A 15 6.58 2.30 27.04
CA LYS A 15 7.15 3.22 28.02
C LYS A 15 8.02 4.30 27.38
N CYS A 16 8.82 3.96 26.37
CA CYS A 16 9.57 4.97 25.60
C CYS A 16 8.62 6.00 24.97
N ALA A 17 7.55 5.54 24.32
CA ALA A 17 6.58 6.44 23.68
C ALA A 17 5.82 7.32 24.70
N GLU A 18 5.46 6.76 25.86
CA GLU A 18 4.83 7.49 26.97
C GLU A 18 5.76 8.56 27.53
N ALA A 19 7.00 8.20 27.88
CA ALA A 19 8.00 9.14 28.39
C ALA A 19 8.26 10.29 27.40
N LEU A 20 8.34 9.98 26.10
CA LEU A 20 8.48 10.99 25.05
C LEU A 20 7.24 11.88 24.94
N SER A 21 6.03 11.31 25.01
CA SER A 21 4.76 12.05 24.94
C SER A 21 4.54 12.97 26.16
N GLU A 22 5.04 12.58 27.32
CA GLU A 22 4.97 13.35 28.57
C GLU A 22 6.17 14.29 28.76
N ASN A 23 7.06 14.38 27.74
CA ASN A 23 8.26 15.21 27.75
C ASN A 23 9.24 14.87 28.90
N LYS A 24 9.27 13.61 29.36
CA LYS A 24 10.20 13.08 30.35
C LYS A 24 11.49 12.60 29.67
N ILE A 25 12.28 13.55 29.16
CA ILE A 25 13.40 13.26 28.27
C ILE A 25 14.50 12.39 28.89
N GLU A 26 14.82 12.57 30.17
CA GLU A 26 15.86 11.75 30.83
C GLU A 26 15.39 10.30 31.04
N GLU A 27 14.12 10.10 31.40
CA GLU A 27 13.51 8.76 31.46
C GLU A 27 13.48 8.12 30.06
N PHE A 28 13.09 8.88 29.04
CA PHE A 28 13.11 8.42 27.66
C PHE A 28 14.49 7.92 27.23
N LYS A 29 15.56 8.68 27.50
CA LYS A 29 16.93 8.27 27.15
C LYS A 29 17.35 6.97 27.84
N LEU A 30 17.03 6.81 29.13
CA LEU A 30 17.32 5.58 29.87
C LEU A 30 16.57 4.37 29.28
N LEU A 31 15.28 4.54 28.99
CA LEU A 31 14.45 3.51 28.37
C LEU A 31 14.93 3.16 26.96
N VAL A 32 15.42 4.14 26.19
CA VAL A 32 16.01 3.90 24.86
C VAL A 32 17.23 2.99 24.97
N GLU A 33 18.15 3.26 25.91
CA GLU A 33 19.34 2.42 26.10
C GLU A 33 18.98 0.99 26.54
N GLU A 34 18.02 0.86 27.46
CA GLU A 34 17.48 -0.44 27.87
C GLU A 34 16.87 -1.19 26.68
N THR A 35 16.04 -0.50 25.89
CA THR A 35 15.38 -1.10 24.71
C THR A 35 16.39 -1.48 23.62
N ARG A 36 17.43 -0.67 23.38
CA ARG A 36 18.52 -0.99 22.42
C ARG A 36 19.19 -2.31 22.73
N SER A 37 19.30 -2.69 24.01
CA SER A 37 19.94 -3.94 24.43
C SER A 37 19.14 -5.21 24.14
N VAL A 38 17.84 -5.08 23.84
CA VAL A 38 16.91 -6.22 23.69
C VAL A 38 16.30 -6.34 22.29
N VAL A 39 16.37 -5.28 21.47
CA VAL A 39 15.93 -5.29 20.06
C VAL A 39 17.02 -5.83 19.13
N SER A 40 16.62 -6.40 18.00
CA SER A 40 17.54 -6.99 17.03
C SER A 40 16.87 -7.16 15.68
N ILE A 41 17.54 -6.75 14.59
CA ILE A 41 17.05 -6.91 13.21
C ILE A 41 17.04 -8.37 12.73
N SER A 42 17.67 -9.28 13.46
CA SER A 42 17.72 -10.72 13.12
C SER A 42 17.04 -11.60 14.19
N GLY A 43 16.40 -10.98 15.18
CA GLY A 43 15.75 -11.67 16.30
C GLY A 43 14.31 -12.13 16.00
N GLU A 44 13.56 -12.33 17.07
CA GLU A 44 12.11 -12.57 17.05
C GLU A 44 11.35 -11.40 16.37
N PRO A 45 10.15 -11.61 15.82
CA PRO A 45 9.37 -10.56 15.15
C PRO A 45 9.26 -9.24 15.91
N ILE A 46 8.97 -9.31 17.22
CA ILE A 46 8.86 -8.11 18.06
C ILE A 46 10.19 -7.38 18.27
N GLN A 47 11.31 -8.12 18.29
CA GLN A 47 12.65 -7.52 18.42
C GLN A 47 13.03 -6.79 17.14
N ARG A 48 12.65 -7.33 15.99
CA ARG A 48 12.88 -6.74 14.66
C ARG A 48 12.03 -5.49 14.47
N LEU A 49 10.74 -5.59 14.76
CA LEU A 49 9.84 -4.43 14.77
C LEU A 49 10.32 -3.37 15.77
N GLY A 50 10.71 -3.79 16.97
CA GLY A 50 11.20 -2.92 18.03
C GLY A 50 12.42 -2.10 17.62
N ALA A 51 13.34 -2.68 16.83
CA ALA A 51 14.48 -1.94 16.30
C ALA A 51 14.02 -0.74 15.44
N TYR A 52 13.05 -0.93 14.55
CA TYR A 52 12.54 0.14 13.69
C TYR A 52 11.65 1.13 14.44
N MET A 53 10.79 0.66 15.35
CA MET A 53 9.94 1.51 16.18
C MET A 53 10.76 2.42 17.10
N LEU A 54 11.82 1.87 17.70
CA LEU A 54 12.74 2.61 18.57
C LEU A 54 13.48 3.71 17.79
N GLU A 55 14.01 3.39 16.61
CA GLU A 55 14.63 4.39 15.74
C GLU A 55 13.62 5.46 15.31
N GLY A 56 12.34 5.11 15.08
CA GLY A 56 11.27 6.08 14.87
C GLY A 56 11.07 7.03 16.07
N LEU A 57 11.14 6.52 17.31
CA LEU A 57 11.05 7.34 18.51
C LEU A 57 12.25 8.28 18.68
N VAL A 58 13.46 7.77 18.46
CA VAL A 58 14.69 8.57 18.48
C VAL A 58 14.64 9.66 17.41
N ALA A 59 14.24 9.31 16.19
CA ALA A 59 14.09 10.25 15.10
C ALA A 59 13.04 11.33 15.37
N ARG A 60 11.97 10.98 16.10
CA ARG A 60 10.97 11.94 16.57
C ARG A 60 11.59 12.93 17.56
N HIS A 61 12.32 12.42 18.56
CA HIS A 61 12.98 13.23 19.57
C HIS A 61 13.98 14.21 18.95
N GLU A 62 14.76 13.74 17.97
CA GLU A 62 15.79 14.52 17.27
C GLU A 62 15.24 15.40 16.14
N SER A 63 13.93 15.33 15.85
CA SER A 63 13.32 15.98 14.69
C SER A 63 13.99 15.63 13.35
N SER A 64 14.49 14.39 13.23
CA SER A 64 15.21 13.89 12.04
C SER A 64 14.37 12.98 11.15
N GLY A 65 13.12 12.70 11.52
CA GLY A 65 12.20 11.80 10.81
C GLY A 65 12.06 12.06 9.31
N THR A 66 11.87 13.32 8.91
CA THR A 66 11.73 13.71 7.49
C THR A 66 12.97 13.36 6.67
N ASN A 67 14.16 13.56 7.24
CA ASN A 67 15.44 13.26 6.57
C ASN A 67 15.64 11.76 6.43
N ILE A 68 15.35 10.99 7.48
CA ILE A 68 15.44 9.52 7.45
C ILE A 68 14.45 8.95 6.44
N TYR A 69 13.19 9.41 6.44
CA TYR A 69 12.19 8.97 5.48
C TYR A 69 12.61 9.24 4.03
N ARG A 70 13.14 10.44 3.74
CA ARG A 70 13.69 10.75 2.41
C ARG A 70 14.87 9.87 2.04
N ALA A 71 15.80 9.62 2.98
CA ALA A 71 16.95 8.76 2.73
C ALA A 71 16.52 7.31 2.42
N LEU A 72 15.50 6.79 3.11
CA LEU A 72 14.94 5.45 2.87
C LEU A 72 14.17 5.37 1.54
N ARG A 73 13.57 6.47 1.06
CA ARG A 73 12.90 6.55 -0.26
C ARG A 73 13.86 6.53 -1.45
N CYS A 74 15.16 6.78 -1.25
CA CYS A 74 16.04 7.12 -2.35
C CYS A 74 16.66 5.95 -3.13
N ARG A 75 16.51 4.67 -2.76
CA ARG A 75 17.20 3.58 -3.47
C ARG A 75 16.45 2.24 -3.48
N GLU A 76 15.95 1.85 -4.64
CA GLU A 76 15.84 0.42 -5.00
C GLU A 76 17.25 -0.11 -5.35
N PRO A 77 17.48 -1.43 -5.32
CA PRO A 77 18.79 -1.97 -5.63
C PRO A 77 19.17 -1.72 -7.11
N GLU A 78 20.39 -1.25 -7.35
CA GLU A 78 20.94 -1.00 -8.71
C GLU A 78 21.60 -2.27 -9.27
N GLY A 79 21.17 -2.72 -10.46
CA GLY A 79 21.81 -3.84 -11.18
C GLY A 79 20.88 -4.60 -12.12
N SER A 80 21.43 -5.41 -13.02
CA SER A 80 20.67 -6.19 -14.01
C SER A 80 19.96 -7.43 -13.46
N GLU A 81 20.34 -7.89 -12.26
CA GLU A 81 19.86 -9.14 -11.64
C GLU A 81 19.18 -8.94 -10.27
N LEU A 82 19.06 -7.69 -9.77
CA LEU A 82 18.44 -7.42 -8.47
C LEU A 82 16.94 -7.16 -8.64
N LEU A 83 16.12 -7.97 -7.95
CA LEU A 83 14.69 -7.71 -7.82
C LEU A 83 14.48 -6.49 -6.92
N SER A 84 13.54 -5.62 -7.29
CA SER A 84 13.09 -4.56 -6.38
C SER A 84 12.58 -5.15 -5.06
N TYR A 85 12.75 -4.42 -3.97
CA TYR A 85 12.28 -4.87 -2.65
C TYR A 85 10.76 -5.07 -2.63
N MET A 86 10.03 -4.23 -3.35
CA MET A 86 8.59 -4.39 -3.56
C MET A 86 8.22 -5.69 -4.29
N ARG A 87 9.07 -6.13 -5.24
CA ARG A 87 8.84 -7.41 -5.92
C ARG A 87 9.05 -8.59 -4.97
N ILE A 88 10.08 -8.54 -4.14
CA ILE A 88 10.31 -9.56 -3.11
C ILE A 88 9.11 -9.61 -2.15
N LEU A 89 8.66 -8.45 -1.65
CA LEU A 89 7.47 -8.37 -0.80
C LEU A 89 6.22 -8.97 -1.46
N TYR A 90 5.99 -8.69 -2.75
CA TYR A 90 4.90 -9.27 -3.53
C TYR A 90 4.98 -10.80 -3.64
N ASP A 91 6.19 -11.35 -3.70
CA ASP A 91 6.42 -12.80 -3.84
C ASP A 91 6.24 -13.51 -2.49
N ILE A 92 6.73 -12.93 -1.38
CA ILE A 92 6.72 -13.58 -0.05
C ILE A 92 5.45 -13.32 0.78
N CYS A 93 4.67 -12.29 0.46
CA CYS A 93 3.46 -11.93 1.21
C CYS A 93 2.27 -11.73 0.27
N PRO A 94 1.05 -12.06 0.71
CA PRO A 94 -0.12 -11.96 -0.14
C PRO A 94 -0.68 -10.54 -0.25
N TYR A 95 -0.16 -9.53 0.46
CA TYR A 95 -0.79 -8.20 0.61
C TYR A 95 -1.14 -7.53 -0.73
N ILE A 96 -0.14 -7.36 -1.57
CA ILE A 96 -0.27 -6.67 -2.86
C ILE A 96 -1.01 -7.57 -3.85
N LYS A 97 -0.71 -8.87 -3.83
CA LYS A 97 -1.35 -9.88 -4.71
C LYS A 97 -2.86 -9.97 -4.45
N PHE A 98 -3.27 -9.97 -3.19
CA PHE A 98 -4.65 -9.87 -2.74
C PHE A 98 -5.33 -8.62 -3.32
N GLY A 99 -4.73 -7.45 -3.12
CA GLY A 99 -5.25 -6.19 -3.62
C GLY A 99 -5.46 -6.20 -5.13
N TYR A 100 -4.44 -6.63 -5.88
CA TYR A 100 -4.50 -6.75 -7.33
C TYR A 100 -5.58 -7.72 -7.80
N MET A 101 -5.72 -8.89 -7.17
CA MET A 101 -6.75 -9.86 -7.55
C MET A 101 -8.15 -9.33 -7.29
N ALA A 102 -8.37 -8.69 -6.13
CA ALA A 102 -9.67 -8.10 -5.79
C ALA A 102 -10.04 -6.97 -6.76
N ALA A 103 -9.10 -6.04 -7.01
CA ALA A 103 -9.31 -4.92 -7.92
C ALA A 103 -9.51 -5.40 -9.38
N ASN A 104 -8.62 -6.26 -9.90
CA ASN A 104 -8.72 -6.78 -11.26
C ASN A 104 -10.00 -7.61 -11.45
N GLY A 105 -10.45 -8.34 -10.42
CA GLY A 105 -11.72 -9.05 -10.45
C GLY A 105 -12.92 -8.12 -10.62
N ALA A 106 -12.95 -7.01 -9.88
CA ALA A 106 -14.00 -6.00 -10.00
C ALA A 106 -13.96 -5.28 -11.37
N ILE A 107 -12.76 -4.93 -11.85
CA ILE A 107 -12.55 -4.30 -13.16
C ILE A 107 -12.99 -5.23 -14.29
N ALA A 108 -12.56 -6.49 -14.26
CA ALA A 108 -12.93 -7.47 -15.28
C ALA A 108 -14.44 -7.71 -15.33
N ASP A 109 -15.10 -7.80 -14.17
CA ASP A 109 -16.55 -7.99 -14.11
C ASP A 109 -17.32 -6.76 -14.62
N ALA A 110 -16.95 -5.55 -14.19
CA ALA A 110 -17.61 -4.31 -14.59
C ALA A 110 -17.46 -3.99 -16.08
N LEU A 111 -16.37 -4.46 -16.70
CA LEU A 111 -16.02 -4.17 -18.10
C LEU A 111 -16.20 -5.36 -19.05
N ARG A 112 -16.79 -6.46 -18.57
CA ARG A 112 -16.87 -7.74 -19.32
C ARG A 112 -17.52 -7.64 -20.70
N ASN A 113 -18.37 -6.65 -20.95
CA ASN A 113 -19.10 -6.47 -22.21
C ASN A 113 -18.65 -5.24 -23.02
N GLU A 114 -17.53 -4.62 -22.67
CA GLU A 114 -17.07 -3.38 -23.29
C GLU A 114 -15.99 -3.67 -24.33
N ASP A 115 -16.12 -3.13 -25.55
CA ASP A 115 -15.14 -3.34 -26.61
C ASP A 115 -14.00 -2.32 -26.59
N SER A 116 -14.18 -1.19 -25.89
CA SER A 116 -13.16 -0.18 -25.70
C SER A 116 -13.12 0.25 -24.24
N ILE A 117 -11.96 0.12 -23.61
CA ILE A 117 -11.76 0.30 -22.18
C ILE A 117 -10.63 1.32 -21.94
N HIS A 118 -10.82 2.18 -20.95
CA HIS A 118 -9.77 3.05 -20.42
C HIS A 118 -9.57 2.82 -18.93
N ILE A 119 -8.38 2.35 -18.54
CA ILE A 119 -7.96 2.16 -17.17
C ILE A 119 -7.10 3.34 -16.74
N ILE A 120 -7.43 3.98 -15.63
CA ILE A 120 -6.65 5.05 -15.01
C ILE A 120 -6.11 4.52 -13.69
N ASP A 121 -4.79 4.45 -13.56
CA ASP A 121 -4.12 3.92 -12.39
C ASP A 121 -3.39 5.04 -11.64
N PHE A 122 -3.89 5.40 -10.46
CA PHE A 122 -3.23 6.33 -9.57
C PHE A 122 -2.18 5.56 -8.76
N GLN A 123 -0.90 5.72 -9.15
CA GLN A 123 0.28 4.99 -8.66
C GLN A 123 0.51 3.63 -9.33
N ILE A 124 0.79 3.65 -10.64
CA ILE A 124 1.03 2.42 -11.43
C ILE A 124 2.25 1.61 -11.00
N ALA A 125 3.19 2.23 -10.28
CA ALA A 125 4.39 1.59 -9.75
C ALA A 125 5.18 0.82 -10.83
N GLN A 126 5.18 -0.52 -10.80
CA GLN A 126 5.87 -1.38 -11.77
C GLN A 126 4.95 -1.93 -12.88
N GLY A 127 3.66 -1.62 -12.85
CA GLY A 127 2.67 -2.11 -13.83
C GLY A 127 2.32 -3.60 -13.70
N THR A 128 2.83 -4.29 -12.69
CA THR A 128 2.65 -5.75 -12.52
C THR A 128 1.20 -6.16 -12.26
N GLN A 129 0.37 -5.27 -11.70
CA GLN A 129 -1.07 -5.51 -11.54
C GLN A 129 -1.72 -5.85 -12.88
N TRP A 130 -1.36 -5.10 -13.94
CA TRP A 130 -2.03 -5.15 -15.23
C TRP A 130 -1.68 -6.38 -16.05
N ILE A 131 -0.59 -7.08 -15.72
CA ILE A 131 -0.18 -8.31 -16.42
C ILE A 131 -1.32 -9.34 -16.41
N THR A 132 -1.90 -9.59 -15.22
CA THR A 132 -2.95 -10.61 -15.06
C THR A 132 -4.29 -10.17 -15.64
N LEU A 133 -4.62 -8.87 -15.56
CA LEU A 133 -5.83 -8.33 -16.17
C LEU A 133 -5.76 -8.38 -17.71
N ILE A 134 -4.63 -7.99 -18.31
CA ILE A 134 -4.43 -8.06 -19.76
C ILE A 134 -4.60 -9.50 -20.26
N GLN A 135 -4.01 -10.46 -19.55
CA GLN A 135 -4.20 -11.88 -19.88
C GLN A 135 -5.68 -12.31 -19.80
N ALA A 136 -6.41 -11.87 -18.77
CA ALA A 136 -7.83 -12.17 -18.62
C ALA A 136 -8.70 -11.52 -19.70
N LEU A 137 -8.44 -10.25 -20.05
CA LEU A 137 -9.15 -9.52 -21.11
C LEU A 137 -8.87 -10.13 -22.49
N ALA A 138 -7.64 -10.58 -22.74
CA ALA A 138 -7.28 -11.24 -23.99
C ALA A 138 -7.98 -12.60 -24.16
N ALA A 139 -8.21 -13.32 -23.06
CA ALA A 139 -8.90 -14.61 -23.05
C ALA A 139 -10.44 -14.51 -23.02
N ARG A 140 -10.99 -13.29 -23.09
CA ARG A 140 -12.43 -13.04 -22.96
C ARG A 140 -13.23 -13.69 -24.11
N PRO A 141 -14.40 -14.31 -23.83
CA PRO A 141 -15.33 -14.73 -24.87
C PRO A 141 -15.77 -13.54 -25.73
N GLY A 142 -15.73 -13.69 -27.06
CA GLY A 142 -16.00 -12.58 -28.00
C GLY A 142 -14.76 -11.80 -28.43
N GLY A 143 -13.60 -12.08 -27.83
CA GLY A 143 -12.31 -11.53 -28.23
C GLY A 143 -11.81 -10.37 -27.35
N PRO A 144 -10.54 -9.98 -27.53
CA PRO A 144 -9.91 -8.91 -26.77
C PRO A 144 -10.54 -7.54 -27.06
N PRO A 145 -10.82 -6.71 -26.05
CA PRO A 145 -11.17 -5.31 -26.25
C PRO A 145 -9.94 -4.47 -26.64
N HIS A 146 -10.19 -3.25 -27.12
CA HIS A 146 -9.16 -2.20 -27.13
C HIS A 146 -8.95 -1.69 -25.70
N VAL A 147 -7.70 -1.70 -25.24
CA VAL A 147 -7.35 -1.31 -23.87
C VAL A 147 -6.42 -0.09 -23.89
N ARG A 148 -6.84 0.97 -23.23
CA ARG A 148 -5.96 2.11 -22.93
C ARG A 148 -5.65 2.14 -21.44
N ILE A 149 -4.39 2.33 -21.08
CA ILE A 149 -3.95 2.47 -19.69
C ILE A 149 -3.26 3.82 -19.51
N THR A 150 -3.80 4.66 -18.65
CA THR A 150 -3.12 5.86 -18.15
C THR A 150 -2.52 5.55 -16.79
N GLY A 151 -1.19 5.42 -16.73
CA GLY A 151 -0.47 5.16 -15.49
C GLY A 151 0.11 6.45 -14.90
N ILE A 152 -0.39 6.85 -13.73
CA ILE A 152 0.09 8.02 -12.99
C ILE A 152 1.14 7.58 -11.99
N ASP A 153 2.21 8.35 -11.86
CA ASP A 153 3.21 8.12 -10.83
C ASP A 153 3.93 9.42 -10.45
N ASP A 154 4.51 9.44 -9.26
CA ASP A 154 5.27 10.58 -8.74
C ASP A 154 6.48 10.87 -9.67
N PRO A 155 6.68 12.12 -10.13
CA PRO A 155 7.84 12.48 -10.93
C PRO A 155 9.19 12.08 -10.31
N VAL A 156 9.31 12.06 -8.97
CA VAL A 156 10.57 11.66 -8.31
C VAL A 156 10.75 10.14 -8.21
N ALA A 157 9.72 9.36 -8.51
CA ALA A 157 9.79 7.90 -8.50
C ALA A 157 10.52 7.29 -9.72
N GLU A 158 10.96 8.11 -10.67
CA GLU A 158 11.81 7.66 -11.80
C GLU A 158 13.16 7.12 -11.30
N TYR A 159 13.80 7.86 -10.40
CA TYR A 159 15.08 7.48 -9.77
C TYR A 159 14.93 6.27 -8.85
N ALA A 160 13.77 6.12 -8.21
CA ALA A 160 13.49 4.98 -7.35
C ALA A 160 13.30 3.68 -8.13
N ARG A 161 12.96 3.69 -9.43
CA ARG A 161 12.61 2.46 -10.19
C ARG A 161 13.66 1.97 -11.18
N GLY A 162 14.79 2.67 -11.30
CA GLY A 162 15.83 2.32 -12.28
C GLY A 162 15.40 2.39 -13.76
N GLY A 163 14.26 3.03 -14.08
CA GLY A 163 13.73 3.05 -15.46
C GLY A 163 12.39 3.78 -15.73
N GLY A 164 11.83 4.53 -14.77
CA GLY A 164 10.65 5.39 -14.98
C GLY A 164 9.40 4.71 -15.55
N LEU A 165 8.44 5.52 -16.01
CA LEU A 165 7.21 5.05 -16.68
C LEU A 165 7.50 4.39 -18.05
N HIS A 166 8.67 4.61 -18.62
CA HIS A 166 9.08 3.99 -19.88
C HIS A 166 9.21 2.47 -19.76
N THR A 167 9.80 1.97 -18.68
CA THR A 167 9.91 0.51 -18.42
C THR A 167 8.53 -0.13 -18.27
N VAL A 168 7.59 0.55 -17.62
CA VAL A 168 6.19 0.10 -17.52
C VAL A 168 5.55 0.02 -18.91
N GLY A 169 5.73 1.05 -19.74
CA GLY A 169 5.24 1.05 -21.12
C GLY A 169 5.79 -0.12 -21.94
N LYS A 170 7.09 -0.43 -21.81
CA LYS A 170 7.71 -1.59 -22.47
C LYS A 170 7.09 -2.91 -22.01
N LEU A 171 6.94 -3.09 -20.69
CA LEU A 171 6.29 -4.27 -20.12
C LEU A 171 4.88 -4.48 -20.69
N LEU A 172 4.06 -3.42 -20.70
CA LEU A 172 2.68 -3.51 -21.20
C LEU A 172 2.63 -3.74 -22.72
N LEU A 173 3.57 -3.18 -23.48
CA LEU A 173 3.71 -3.44 -24.91
C LEU A 173 4.10 -4.89 -25.20
N ASP A 174 5.02 -5.46 -24.41
CA ASP A 174 5.41 -6.86 -24.54
C ASP A 174 4.24 -7.79 -24.21
N MET A 175 3.41 -7.44 -23.23
CA MET A 175 2.17 -8.14 -22.91
C MET A 175 1.13 -8.03 -24.03
N SER A 176 0.97 -6.84 -24.62
CA SER A 176 0.11 -6.63 -25.79
C SER A 176 0.48 -7.54 -26.95
N LYS A 177 1.76 -7.62 -27.31
CA LYS A 177 2.27 -8.53 -28.36
C LYS A 177 2.06 -9.99 -28.01
N LYS A 178 2.39 -10.37 -26.76
CA LYS A 178 2.31 -11.77 -26.30
C LYS A 178 0.88 -12.32 -26.33
N PHE A 179 -0.10 -11.50 -25.97
CA PHE A 179 -1.50 -11.91 -25.87
C PHE A 179 -2.39 -11.42 -27.03
N ASN A 180 -1.78 -10.75 -28.02
CA ASN A 180 -2.46 -10.22 -29.20
C ASN A 180 -3.70 -9.36 -28.87
N ILE A 181 -3.53 -8.43 -27.93
CA ILE A 181 -4.57 -7.50 -27.48
C ILE A 181 -4.18 -6.06 -27.83
N PRO A 182 -5.06 -5.27 -28.48
CA PRO A 182 -4.77 -3.87 -28.79
C PRO A 182 -4.61 -3.07 -27.49
N LEU A 183 -3.41 -2.53 -27.26
CA LEU A 183 -3.09 -1.81 -26.03
C LEU A 183 -2.39 -0.47 -26.32
N GLU A 184 -2.89 0.59 -25.71
CA GLU A 184 -2.27 1.91 -25.65
C GLU A 184 -1.85 2.21 -24.20
N PHE A 185 -0.62 2.72 -24.00
CA PHE A 185 -0.16 3.17 -22.69
C PHE A 185 0.25 4.64 -22.72
N LYS A 186 -0.23 5.39 -21.72
CA LYS A 186 0.15 6.78 -21.45
C LYS A 186 0.67 6.89 -20.02
N GLY A 187 1.97 7.17 -19.87
CA GLY A 187 2.54 7.52 -18.57
C GLY A 187 2.31 8.99 -18.24
N LEU A 188 1.89 9.29 -17.00
CA LEU A 188 1.76 10.63 -16.45
C LEU A 188 2.66 10.80 -15.21
N PRO A 189 3.85 11.41 -15.34
CA PRO A 189 4.74 11.70 -14.21
C PRO A 189 4.24 12.96 -13.48
N VAL A 190 3.15 12.82 -12.72
CA VAL A 190 2.45 13.92 -12.03
C VAL A 190 2.00 13.40 -10.66
N TYR A 191 2.08 14.22 -9.61
CA TYR A 191 1.54 13.85 -8.31
C TYR A 191 0.02 13.66 -8.42
N GLY A 192 -0.53 12.59 -7.83
CA GLY A 192 -1.96 12.27 -7.91
C GLY A 192 -2.92 13.46 -7.68
N PRO A 193 -2.69 14.33 -6.67
CA PRO A 193 -3.50 15.52 -6.42
C PRO A 193 -3.49 16.60 -7.51
N GLU A 194 -2.45 16.61 -8.36
CA GLU A 194 -2.26 17.60 -9.42
C GLU A 194 -2.82 17.14 -10.77
N VAL A 195 -3.35 15.92 -10.84
CA VAL A 195 -3.96 15.36 -12.05
C VAL A 195 -5.22 16.13 -12.42
N THR A 196 -5.29 16.60 -13.67
CA THR A 196 -6.49 17.25 -14.22
C THR A 196 -7.23 16.34 -15.20
N ARG A 197 -8.50 16.69 -15.50
CA ARG A 197 -9.33 15.95 -16.46
C ARG A 197 -8.70 15.92 -17.85
N GLU A 198 -8.07 17.01 -18.27
CA GLU A 198 -7.45 17.16 -19.58
C GLU A 198 -6.23 16.23 -19.72
N MET A 199 -5.45 16.08 -18.65
CA MET A 199 -4.31 15.16 -18.63
C MET A 199 -4.71 13.70 -18.85
N LEU A 200 -5.90 13.31 -18.37
CA LEU A 200 -6.41 11.95 -18.48
C LEU A 200 -6.86 11.57 -19.90
N ASP A 201 -7.12 12.58 -20.76
CA ASP A 201 -7.54 12.40 -22.15
C ASP A 201 -8.72 11.43 -22.27
N ILE A 202 -9.86 11.76 -21.65
CA ILE A 202 -11.04 10.88 -21.68
C ILE A 202 -11.70 10.93 -23.06
N ARG A 203 -11.88 9.76 -23.71
CA ARG A 203 -12.42 9.67 -25.07
C ARG A 203 -13.87 9.15 -25.05
N PRO A 204 -14.77 9.74 -25.84
CA PRO A 204 -16.14 9.22 -25.97
C PRO A 204 -16.15 7.76 -26.46
N GLY A 205 -17.01 6.94 -25.86
CA GLY A 205 -17.18 5.53 -26.24
C GLY A 205 -16.26 4.55 -25.51
N GLU A 206 -15.32 5.02 -24.69
CA GLU A 206 -14.54 4.16 -23.80
C GLU A 206 -15.26 3.96 -22.46
N ALA A 207 -15.25 2.73 -21.95
CA ALA A 207 -15.67 2.44 -20.59
C ALA A 207 -14.50 2.65 -19.62
N LEU A 208 -14.70 3.51 -18.62
CA LEU A 208 -13.64 3.88 -17.68
C LEU A 208 -13.60 2.96 -16.46
N ALA A 209 -12.40 2.54 -16.06
CA ALA A 209 -12.11 2.03 -14.73
C ALA A 209 -11.02 2.89 -14.07
N VAL A 210 -11.18 3.21 -12.79
CA VAL A 210 -10.16 3.92 -12.01
C VAL A 210 -9.67 3.04 -10.87
N ASN A 211 -8.36 2.98 -10.67
CA ASN A 211 -7.72 2.16 -9.65
C ASN A 211 -6.92 3.03 -8.69
N PHE A 212 -7.17 2.82 -7.40
CA PHE A 212 -6.37 3.35 -6.29
C PHE A 212 -5.83 2.17 -5.48
N THR A 213 -4.54 1.87 -5.60
CA THR A 213 -3.92 0.80 -4.82
C THR A 213 -2.81 1.37 -3.95
N LEU A 214 -3.05 1.39 -2.64
CA LEU A 214 -2.10 1.84 -1.61
C LEU A 214 -1.53 3.23 -1.94
N GLN A 215 -2.41 4.19 -2.26
CA GLN A 215 -2.01 5.51 -2.77
C GLN A 215 -2.76 6.67 -2.11
N LEU A 216 -4.07 6.54 -1.85
CA LEU A 216 -4.87 7.68 -1.41
C LEU A 216 -4.49 8.13 -0.01
N HIS A 217 -3.99 7.23 0.84
CA HIS A 217 -3.47 7.57 2.16
C HIS A 217 -2.31 8.58 2.12
N HIS A 218 -1.54 8.67 1.03
CA HIS A 218 -0.49 9.68 0.87
C HIS A 218 -1.04 11.07 0.55
N THR A 219 -2.25 11.14 0.02
CA THR A 219 -2.85 12.42 -0.38
C THR A 219 -3.31 13.19 0.85
N PRO A 220 -2.92 14.48 1.03
CA PRO A 220 -3.35 15.29 2.16
C PRO A 220 -4.89 15.33 2.28
N ASP A 221 -5.38 15.19 3.51
CA ASP A 221 -6.80 15.35 3.83
C ASP A 221 -7.04 16.70 4.53
N GLU A 222 -8.27 16.91 5.00
CA GLU A 222 -8.67 18.12 5.71
C GLU A 222 -7.84 18.45 6.97
N SER A 223 -7.13 17.48 7.55
CA SER A 223 -6.26 17.70 8.72
C SER A 223 -4.90 18.30 8.35
N VAL A 224 -4.56 18.29 7.06
CA VAL A 224 -3.24 18.73 6.54
C VAL A 224 -3.38 19.91 5.59
N ASP A 225 -4.41 19.90 4.75
CA ASP A 225 -4.70 20.95 3.78
C ASP A 225 -6.20 21.29 3.80
N VAL A 226 -6.50 22.58 3.96
CA VAL A 226 -7.88 23.09 4.00
C VAL A 226 -8.68 22.78 2.73
N ASN A 227 -7.99 22.62 1.59
CA ASN A 227 -8.63 22.27 0.32
C ASN A 227 -8.97 20.79 0.21
N ASN A 228 -8.47 19.94 1.13
CA ASN A 228 -8.68 18.50 1.17
C ASN A 228 -8.51 17.85 -0.23
N PRO A 229 -7.27 17.83 -0.76
CA PRO A 229 -7.02 17.29 -2.10
C PRO A 229 -7.41 15.82 -2.24
N ARG A 230 -7.44 15.05 -1.14
CA ARG A 230 -7.91 13.65 -1.13
C ARG A 230 -9.37 13.56 -1.58
N ASP A 231 -10.25 14.32 -0.95
CA ASP A 231 -11.66 14.33 -1.35
C ASP A 231 -11.89 15.12 -2.65
N GLY A 232 -11.02 16.08 -2.97
CA GLY A 232 -10.96 16.73 -4.28
C GLY A 232 -10.73 15.72 -5.41
N LEU A 233 -9.77 14.82 -5.25
CA LEU A 233 -9.44 13.78 -6.21
C LEU A 233 -10.58 12.77 -6.36
N LEU A 234 -11.22 12.34 -5.26
CA LEU A 234 -12.40 11.48 -5.31
C LEU A 234 -13.55 12.13 -6.11
N ARG A 235 -13.80 13.42 -5.91
CA ARG A 235 -14.82 14.17 -6.67
C ARG A 235 -14.45 14.30 -8.15
N LEU A 236 -13.17 14.54 -8.47
CA LEU A 236 -12.68 14.54 -9.85
C LEU A 236 -12.99 13.21 -10.52
N VAL A 237 -12.59 12.10 -9.89
CA VAL A 237 -12.81 10.75 -10.42
C VAL A 237 -14.30 10.46 -10.57
N LYS A 238 -15.12 10.81 -9.59
CA LYS A 238 -16.58 10.63 -9.70
C LYS A 238 -17.14 11.41 -10.89
N GLY A 239 -16.65 12.63 -11.12
CA GLY A 239 -17.03 13.47 -12.26
C GLY A 239 -16.68 12.87 -13.63
N LEU A 240 -15.74 11.92 -13.70
CA LEU A 240 -15.44 11.16 -14.92
C LEU A 240 -16.48 10.07 -15.24
N SER A 241 -17.37 9.78 -14.29
CA SER A 241 -18.40 8.72 -14.40
C SER A 241 -17.82 7.34 -14.76
N PRO A 242 -16.82 6.82 -14.01
CA PRO A 242 -16.26 5.51 -14.28
C PRO A 242 -17.31 4.41 -14.11
N LYS A 243 -17.19 3.34 -14.90
CA LYS A 243 -17.99 2.12 -14.67
C LYS A 243 -17.60 1.46 -13.37
N VAL A 244 -16.34 1.55 -12.95
CA VAL A 244 -15.89 1.04 -11.65
C VAL A 244 -14.69 1.83 -11.15
N THR A 245 -14.66 2.09 -9.85
CA THR A 245 -13.49 2.58 -9.12
C THR A 245 -13.11 1.54 -8.07
N THR A 246 -11.87 1.06 -8.09
CA THR A 246 -11.33 0.14 -7.10
C THR A 246 -10.48 0.88 -6.08
N LEU A 247 -10.62 0.52 -4.82
CA LEU A 247 -9.82 1.04 -3.71
C LEU A 247 -9.24 -0.12 -2.91
N VAL A 248 -7.91 -0.15 -2.82
CA VAL A 248 -7.15 -1.05 -1.95
C VAL A 248 -6.29 -0.21 -1.00
N GLU A 249 -6.47 -0.36 0.30
CA GLU A 249 -5.85 0.49 1.32
C GLU A 249 -5.48 -0.32 2.58
N GLN A 250 -4.49 0.16 3.34
CA GLN A 250 -4.10 -0.39 4.63
C GLN A 250 -5.22 -0.24 5.66
N GLU A 251 -5.53 -1.31 6.39
CA GLU A 251 -6.56 -1.31 7.43
C GLU A 251 -5.95 -0.94 8.79
N SER A 252 -5.59 0.34 8.94
CA SER A 252 -4.95 0.88 10.14
C SER A 252 -5.44 2.30 10.45
N ASN A 253 -5.60 2.66 11.73
CA ASN A 253 -6.06 3.99 12.15
C ASN A 253 -4.92 4.92 12.61
N THR A 254 -4.08 5.34 11.66
CA THR A 254 -2.89 6.16 11.96
C THR A 254 -3.01 7.60 11.49
N ASN A 255 -4.13 8.03 10.89
CA ASN A 255 -4.25 9.40 10.38
C ASN A 255 -4.53 10.45 11.47
N THR A 256 -5.72 10.50 12.04
CA THR A 256 -6.18 11.66 12.85
C THR A 256 -6.03 11.47 14.37
N THR A 257 -5.38 10.41 14.82
CA THR A 257 -5.20 10.09 16.24
C THR A 257 -3.96 10.78 16.85
N PRO A 258 -3.99 11.12 18.16
CA PRO A 258 -2.83 11.64 18.87
C PRO A 258 -1.64 10.67 18.81
N PHE A 259 -0.43 11.20 19.04
CA PHE A 259 0.83 10.45 18.88
C PHE A 259 0.84 9.09 19.59
N LEU A 260 0.52 9.03 20.89
CA LEU A 260 0.60 7.78 21.64
C LEU A 260 -0.39 6.71 21.12
N THR A 261 -1.63 7.09 20.84
CA THR A 261 -2.64 6.20 20.24
C THR A 261 -2.18 5.70 18.87
N ARG A 262 -1.61 6.60 18.06
CA ARG A 262 -1.05 6.25 16.75
C ARG A 262 0.13 5.29 16.89
N PHE A 263 1.03 5.51 17.84
CA PHE A 263 2.16 4.61 18.12
C PHE A 263 1.69 3.21 18.48
N MET A 264 0.69 3.10 19.36
CA MET A 264 0.08 1.81 19.75
C MET A 264 -0.55 1.09 18.56
N GLU A 265 -1.30 1.81 17.72
CA GLU A 265 -1.89 1.26 16.49
C GLU A 265 -0.81 0.77 15.52
N THR A 266 0.26 1.55 15.31
CA THR A 266 1.40 1.16 14.47
C THR A 266 2.07 -0.10 15.01
N LEU A 267 2.33 -0.16 16.32
CA LEU A 267 2.96 -1.30 16.97
C LEU A 267 2.11 -2.57 16.77
N ASP A 268 0.80 -2.49 16.95
CA ASP A 268 -0.12 -3.62 16.76
C ASP A 268 -0.20 -4.07 15.29
N TYR A 269 -0.41 -3.12 14.37
CA TYR A 269 -0.50 -3.38 12.93
C TYR A 269 0.77 -4.03 12.37
N TYR A 270 1.94 -3.44 12.65
CA TYR A 270 3.19 -3.97 12.15
C TYR A 270 3.66 -5.22 12.90
N SER A 271 3.20 -5.47 14.14
CA SER A 271 3.44 -6.77 14.79
C SER A 271 2.86 -7.90 13.96
N ALA A 272 1.62 -7.76 13.48
CA ALA A 272 0.98 -8.76 12.62
C ALA A 272 1.74 -8.96 11.29
N MET A 273 2.22 -7.88 10.67
CA MET A 273 3.03 -7.98 9.43
C MET A 273 4.39 -8.66 9.65
N PHE A 274 5.11 -8.30 10.72
CA PHE A 274 6.42 -8.89 11.02
C PHE A 274 6.31 -10.37 11.40
N GLU A 275 5.25 -10.75 12.12
CA GLU A 275 4.94 -12.15 12.42
C GLU A 275 4.64 -12.96 11.16
N SER A 276 3.90 -12.39 10.21
CA SER A 276 3.58 -13.11 8.98
C SER A 276 4.76 -13.23 8.03
N ILE A 277 5.71 -12.30 8.07
CA ILE A 277 6.98 -12.43 7.33
C ILE A 277 7.87 -13.51 7.97
N ASP A 278 7.83 -13.64 9.30
CA ASP A 278 8.63 -14.64 10.05
C ASP A 278 8.30 -16.08 9.69
N VAL A 279 7.06 -16.36 9.25
CA VAL A 279 6.68 -17.70 8.79
C VAL A 279 7.11 -18.00 7.36
N THR A 280 7.46 -16.97 6.57
CA THR A 280 7.80 -17.14 5.15
C THR A 280 9.30 -17.22 4.90
N LEU A 281 10.10 -16.36 5.55
CA LEU A 281 11.54 -16.29 5.33
C LEU A 281 12.35 -16.52 6.63
N PRO A 282 13.51 -17.21 6.54
CA PRO A 282 14.41 -17.39 7.67
C PRO A 282 14.91 -16.07 8.27
N ARG A 283 15.30 -16.12 9.55
CA ARG A 283 15.58 -14.90 10.31
C ARG A 283 16.89 -14.20 9.98
N ASP A 284 17.79 -14.88 9.31
CA ASP A 284 19.07 -14.39 8.80
C ASP A 284 19.01 -14.05 7.30
N SER A 285 17.83 -14.20 6.68
CA SER A 285 17.63 -13.88 5.27
C SER A 285 17.86 -12.38 5.00
N LYS A 286 18.83 -12.11 4.13
CA LYS A 286 19.10 -10.75 3.65
C LYS A 286 17.91 -10.16 2.89
N GLU A 287 17.21 -10.98 2.12
CA GLU A 287 15.99 -10.56 1.40
C GLU A 287 14.92 -10.08 2.38
N ARG A 288 14.71 -10.82 3.47
CA ARG A 288 13.77 -10.45 4.53
C ARG A 288 14.16 -9.13 5.19
N ILE A 289 15.42 -8.99 5.60
CA ILE A 289 15.95 -7.75 6.22
C ILE A 289 15.74 -6.56 5.28
N ASN A 290 16.04 -6.73 4.00
CA ASN A 290 15.89 -5.67 3.00
C ASN A 290 14.42 -5.28 2.81
N VAL A 291 13.50 -6.25 2.74
CA VAL A 291 12.05 -5.98 2.66
C VAL A 291 11.57 -5.21 3.90
N GLU A 292 11.96 -5.66 5.10
CA GLU A 292 11.57 -4.99 6.34
C GLU A 292 12.10 -3.57 6.41
N GLN A 293 13.36 -3.36 6.06
CA GLN A 293 13.99 -2.04 6.10
C GLN A 293 13.46 -1.09 5.01
N HIS A 294 13.32 -1.55 3.77
CA HIS A 294 13.03 -0.68 2.64
C HIS A 294 11.55 -0.59 2.28
N CYS A 295 10.73 -1.57 2.67
CA CYS A 295 9.29 -1.53 2.44
C CYS A 295 8.53 -1.09 3.69
N LEU A 296 8.84 -1.64 4.88
CA LEU A 296 8.02 -1.42 6.08
C LEU A 296 8.58 -0.34 7.02
N ALA A 297 9.90 -0.34 7.26
CA ALA A 297 10.51 0.58 8.24
C ALA A 297 10.40 2.04 7.82
N LYS A 298 10.46 2.33 6.51
CA LYS A 298 10.23 3.69 6.01
C LYS A 298 8.83 4.21 6.43
N ASP A 299 7.82 3.34 6.36
CA ASP A 299 6.46 3.73 6.67
C ASP A 299 6.29 3.91 8.19
N ILE A 300 6.87 2.99 8.97
CA ILE A 300 6.94 3.06 10.44
C ILE A 300 7.57 4.39 10.88
N VAL A 301 8.74 4.74 10.34
CA VAL A 301 9.45 5.98 10.68
C VAL A 301 8.61 7.20 10.34
N ASN A 302 7.94 7.22 9.18
CA ASN A 302 7.08 8.34 8.82
C ASN A 302 5.90 8.49 9.79
N ILE A 303 5.24 7.39 10.16
CA ILE A 303 4.07 7.41 11.06
C ILE A 303 4.47 7.87 12.47
N VAL A 304 5.62 7.42 12.96
CA VAL A 304 6.09 7.69 14.34
C VAL A 304 6.79 9.04 14.45
N ALA A 305 7.72 9.35 13.54
CA ALA A 305 8.64 10.47 13.68
C ALA A 305 8.16 11.77 13.04
N CYS A 306 7.36 11.71 11.98
CA CYS A 306 6.92 12.92 11.27
C CYS A 306 5.59 13.48 11.81
N GLU A 307 5.33 14.75 11.53
CA GLU A 307 4.06 15.42 11.82
C GLU A 307 3.67 16.39 10.70
N GLY A 308 2.45 16.93 10.77
CA GLY A 308 1.96 17.93 9.80
C GLY A 308 2.08 17.44 8.36
N LYS A 309 2.62 18.28 7.47
CA LYS A 309 2.79 17.96 6.04
C LYS A 309 3.87 16.90 5.77
N ASP A 310 4.82 16.74 6.69
CA ASP A 310 5.93 15.78 6.54
C ASP A 310 5.51 14.33 6.85
N ARG A 311 4.40 14.16 7.58
CA ARG A 311 3.77 12.85 7.77
C ARG A 311 2.86 12.55 6.60
N ILE A 312 3.29 11.62 5.75
CA ILE A 312 2.64 11.23 4.50
C ILE A 312 1.85 9.93 4.68
N GLU A 313 2.36 8.99 5.47
CA GLU A 313 1.72 7.69 5.71
C GLU A 313 0.53 7.86 6.68
N ARG A 314 -0.67 8.07 6.11
CA ARG A 314 -1.89 8.44 6.84
C ARG A 314 -3.02 7.46 6.57
N HIS A 315 -2.85 6.24 7.08
CA HIS A 315 -3.83 5.17 6.92
C HIS A 315 -5.16 5.50 7.59
N GLU A 316 -6.24 5.04 6.97
CA GLU A 316 -7.59 5.11 7.52
C GLU A 316 -8.25 3.74 7.40
N LEU A 317 -9.11 3.40 8.36
CA LEU A 317 -9.91 2.18 8.29
C LEU A 317 -10.91 2.26 7.14
N LEU A 318 -11.27 1.10 6.58
CA LEU A 318 -12.27 0.97 5.51
C LEU A 318 -13.55 1.75 5.80
N GLY A 319 -14.02 1.78 7.04
CA GLY A 319 -15.20 2.55 7.42
C GLY A 319 -15.09 4.05 7.09
N LYS A 320 -13.92 4.65 7.27
CA LYS A 320 -13.68 6.06 6.92
C LYS A 320 -13.57 6.26 5.42
N TRP A 321 -12.88 5.36 4.70
CA TRP A 321 -12.85 5.37 3.23
C TRP A 321 -14.24 5.25 2.61
N ARG A 322 -15.10 4.37 3.15
CA ARG A 322 -16.50 4.23 2.71
C ARG A 322 -17.27 5.55 2.87
N SER A 323 -17.07 6.26 3.99
CA SER A 323 -17.69 7.57 4.20
C SER A 323 -17.20 8.59 3.18
N ARG A 324 -15.89 8.70 2.93
CA ARG A 324 -15.32 9.62 1.93
C ARG A 324 -15.88 9.37 0.53
N LEU A 325 -15.89 8.12 0.10
CA LEU A 325 -16.43 7.72 -1.21
C LEU A 325 -17.93 7.99 -1.32
N SER A 326 -18.71 7.67 -0.28
CA SER A 326 -20.14 7.94 -0.28
C SER A 326 -20.44 9.44 -0.35
N MET A 327 -19.68 10.28 0.38
CA MET A 327 -19.80 11.74 0.33
C MET A 327 -19.42 12.31 -1.03
N ALA A 328 -18.46 11.71 -1.73
CA ALA A 328 -18.12 12.06 -3.10
C ALA A 328 -19.17 11.58 -4.14
N GLY A 329 -20.17 10.80 -3.73
CA GLY A 329 -21.28 10.33 -4.57
C GLY A 329 -21.08 8.93 -5.16
N PHE A 330 -20.07 8.19 -4.72
CA PHE A 330 -19.89 6.80 -5.12
C PHE A 330 -20.90 5.87 -4.44
N LYS A 331 -21.22 4.76 -5.11
CA LYS A 331 -22.04 3.68 -4.54
C LYS A 331 -21.24 2.39 -4.47
N PRO A 332 -21.38 1.56 -3.41
CA PRO A 332 -20.66 0.29 -3.32
C PRO A 332 -20.95 -0.63 -4.52
N TYR A 333 -19.91 -1.29 -5.03
CA TYR A 333 -19.97 -2.37 -6.01
C TYR A 333 -19.45 -3.65 -5.35
N PRO A 334 -20.28 -4.70 -5.20
CA PRO A 334 -19.88 -5.90 -4.48
C PRO A 334 -18.79 -6.67 -5.25
N LEU A 335 -17.75 -7.10 -4.54
CA LEU A 335 -16.70 -7.95 -5.09
C LEU A 335 -17.22 -9.35 -5.43
N SER A 336 -16.69 -9.94 -6.50
CA SER A 336 -17.14 -11.23 -7.03
C SER A 336 -16.88 -12.40 -6.06
N PRO A 337 -17.91 -13.15 -5.63
CA PRO A 337 -17.72 -14.31 -4.75
C PRO A 337 -16.77 -15.37 -5.33
N TYR A 338 -16.75 -15.52 -6.67
CA TYR A 338 -15.80 -16.41 -7.33
C TYR A 338 -14.36 -15.96 -7.10
N VAL A 339 -14.07 -14.68 -7.36
CA VAL A 339 -12.73 -14.11 -7.13
C VAL A 339 -12.34 -14.22 -5.66
N ASN A 340 -13.28 -13.96 -4.74
CA ASN A 340 -13.08 -14.10 -3.30
C ASN A 340 -12.67 -15.54 -2.92
N SER A 341 -13.29 -16.55 -3.53
CA SER A 341 -12.94 -17.96 -3.30
C SER A 341 -11.54 -18.34 -3.82
N VAL A 342 -11.13 -17.78 -4.95
CA VAL A 342 -9.78 -17.97 -5.52
C VAL A 342 -8.74 -17.30 -4.64
N ILE A 343 -9.01 -16.08 -4.15
CA ILE A 343 -8.16 -15.38 -3.18
C ILE A 343 -8.03 -16.21 -1.90
N LYS A 344 -9.13 -16.71 -1.34
CA LYS A 344 -9.11 -17.54 -0.14
C LYS A 344 -8.24 -18.78 -0.31
N THR A 345 -8.33 -19.42 -1.48
CA THR A 345 -7.48 -20.57 -1.83
C THR A 345 -6.01 -20.16 -1.93
N LEU A 346 -5.72 -19.01 -2.56
CA LEU A 346 -4.36 -18.46 -2.65
C LEU A 346 -3.72 -18.26 -1.27
N LEU A 347 -4.46 -17.68 -0.32
CA LEU A 347 -3.95 -17.40 1.02
C LEU A 347 -3.51 -18.67 1.75
N GLY A 348 -4.23 -19.78 1.54
CA GLY A 348 -3.88 -21.09 2.12
C GLY A 348 -2.51 -21.63 1.69
N TYR A 349 -1.98 -21.20 0.53
CA TYR A 349 -0.62 -21.58 0.11
C TYR A 349 0.48 -20.78 0.82
N TYR A 350 0.14 -19.65 1.43
CA TYR A 350 1.09 -18.86 2.22
C TYR A 350 1.11 -19.32 3.68
N SER A 351 -0.05 -19.32 4.34
CA SER A 351 -0.21 -19.79 5.72
C SER A 351 -1.69 -19.90 6.08
N ASP A 352 -2.02 -20.87 6.92
CA ASP A 352 -3.34 -21.03 7.56
C ASP A 352 -3.72 -19.87 8.51
N LYS A 353 -2.76 -19.03 8.89
CA LYS A 353 -2.97 -17.85 9.75
C LYS A 353 -3.48 -16.63 8.98
N TYR A 354 -3.40 -16.61 7.65
CA TYR A 354 -4.03 -15.56 6.86
C TYR A 354 -5.55 -15.73 6.87
N THR A 355 -6.26 -14.64 7.11
CA THR A 355 -7.72 -14.61 7.15
C THR A 355 -8.27 -13.73 6.03
N LEU A 356 -9.45 -14.08 5.53
CA LEU A 356 -10.19 -13.30 4.54
C LEU A 356 -11.61 -13.11 5.07
N VAL A 357 -11.97 -11.85 5.35
CA VAL A 357 -13.31 -11.49 5.81
C VAL A 357 -14.06 -10.80 4.67
N GLU A 358 -15.19 -11.38 4.29
CA GLU A 358 -16.16 -10.78 3.37
C GLU A 358 -17.19 -9.99 4.20
N LYS A 359 -17.28 -8.68 3.98
CA LYS A 359 -18.22 -7.82 4.70
C LYS A 359 -18.75 -6.71 3.81
N ASP A 360 -20.07 -6.58 3.73
CA ASP A 360 -20.76 -5.52 2.97
C ASP A 360 -20.27 -5.34 1.52
N GLY A 361 -19.97 -6.44 0.83
CA GLY A 361 -19.45 -6.41 -0.55
C GLY A 361 -17.96 -6.04 -0.68
N THR A 362 -17.24 -5.94 0.44
CA THR A 362 -15.79 -5.66 0.50
C THR A 362 -15.01 -6.84 1.08
N LEU A 363 -13.69 -6.83 0.90
CA LEU A 363 -12.78 -7.82 1.44
C LEU A 363 -11.79 -7.20 2.42
N LEU A 364 -11.51 -7.93 3.51
CA LEU A 364 -10.43 -7.62 4.45
C LEU A 364 -9.48 -8.82 4.49
N LEU A 365 -8.24 -8.60 4.08
CA LEU A 365 -7.14 -9.53 4.33
C LEU A 365 -6.60 -9.27 5.72
N GLY A 366 -6.47 -10.32 6.53
CA GLY A 366 -5.91 -10.25 7.87
C GLY A 366 -4.85 -11.31 8.13
N TRP A 367 -4.13 -11.11 9.23
CA TRP A 367 -3.24 -12.08 9.85
C TRP A 367 -3.75 -12.37 11.26
N LYS A 368 -4.09 -13.63 11.54
CA LYS A 368 -4.78 -14.03 12.77
C LYS A 368 -6.04 -13.17 12.98
N ASN A 369 -6.07 -12.37 14.05
CA ASN A 369 -7.17 -11.48 14.45
C ASN A 369 -7.00 -10.03 13.97
N ARG A 370 -5.92 -9.69 13.25
CA ARG A 370 -5.63 -8.33 12.80
C ARG A 370 -5.85 -8.18 11.30
N ASN A 371 -6.78 -7.31 10.91
CA ASN A 371 -6.93 -6.91 9.51
C ASN A 371 -5.74 -6.05 9.07
N LEU A 372 -5.26 -6.27 7.85
CA LEU A 372 -4.07 -5.64 7.28
C LEU A 372 -4.41 -4.80 6.05
N ILE A 373 -5.16 -5.35 5.10
CA ILE A 373 -5.46 -4.68 3.83
C ILE A 373 -6.96 -4.82 3.55
N SER A 374 -7.58 -3.71 3.16
CA SER A 374 -8.95 -3.68 2.68
C SER A 374 -9.00 -3.55 1.16
N ALA A 375 -9.98 -4.18 0.53
CA ALA A 375 -10.28 -4.03 -0.89
C ALA A 375 -11.78 -3.79 -1.09
N SER A 376 -12.11 -2.80 -1.91
CA SER A 376 -13.49 -2.42 -2.21
C SER A 376 -13.61 -1.90 -3.65
N ALA A 377 -14.82 -1.95 -4.20
CA ALA A 377 -15.13 -1.42 -5.52
C ALA A 377 -16.40 -0.55 -5.46
N TRP A 378 -16.51 0.38 -6.42
CA TRP A 378 -17.47 1.48 -6.36
C TRP A 378 -17.94 1.91 -7.76
N HIS A 379 -19.17 2.42 -7.86
CA HIS A 379 -19.77 3.00 -9.07
C HIS A 379 -19.95 4.51 -8.96
#